data_AF-A0A9E0RRV1-F1
#
_entry.id   AF-A0A9E0RRV1-F1
#
_cell.length_a   1.000
_cell.length_b   1.000
_cell.length_c   1.000
_cell.angle_alpha   90.00
_cell.angle_beta   90.00
_cell.angle_gamma   90.00
#
_symmetry.space_group_name_H-M   'P 1'
#
loop_
_entity.id
_entity.type
_entity.pdbx_description
1 polymer ?
#
loop_
_entity_poly.entity_id
_entity_poly.type
_entity_poly.pdbx_seq_one_letter_code
_entity_poly.pdbx_strand_id
1 'polypeptide(L)'
;TLIDKAEALRESLDLEGILVTRSEAGMTLVQSGQPPAHFSASAREVFDVTGAGDTVIAVMAGCLSAGLPMRDAAHFANHAAGVVVAKLGTASVSPEELLTAVNAAPAGAAGNVLAETSLASVLEDLRAAGQRIVMTNGCFDLLHPGHVRYLQQAKALGDVLVVAVNDDDSVRRLKGESRPVNTLDDRMAVLGALSAVDYVVSFSEDTPARLIDALTPDVLVKGGDYAVEQIAGHESVLARGGEVRVLEFVDGHSTSGLIERLND
;
A
#
# COMPACT_ATOMS: atom_id res chain seq x y z
N THR A 1 -10.35 19.27 12.87
CA THR A 1 -10.51 18.05 12.06
C THR A 1 -11.10 16.94 12.93
N LEU A 2 -11.38 15.75 12.41
CA LEU A 2 -11.80 14.61 13.26
C LEU A 2 -10.76 14.32 14.35
N ILE A 3 -9.48 14.32 13.96
CA ILE A 3 -8.34 14.09 14.85
C ILE A 3 -8.30 15.15 15.95
N ASP A 4 -8.38 16.45 15.61
CA ASP A 4 -8.32 17.51 16.63
C ASP A 4 -9.48 17.40 17.66
N LYS A 5 -10.67 17.00 17.20
CA LYS A 5 -11.82 16.77 18.10
C LYS A 5 -11.62 15.54 18.98
N ALA A 6 -11.05 14.47 18.42
CA ALA A 6 -10.72 13.26 19.16
C ALA A 6 -9.63 13.52 20.20
N GLU A 7 -8.58 14.28 19.85
CA GLU A 7 -7.52 14.69 20.79
C GLU A 7 -8.08 15.55 21.91
N ALA A 8 -8.86 16.59 21.59
CA ALA A 8 -9.48 17.44 22.60
C ALA A 8 -10.41 16.65 23.55
N LEU A 9 -11.16 15.68 23.00
CA LEU A 9 -12.02 14.81 23.81
C LEU A 9 -11.20 13.87 24.70
N ARG A 10 -10.15 13.25 24.16
CA ARG A 10 -9.20 12.40 24.89
C ARG A 10 -8.60 13.15 26.08
N GLU A 11 -8.13 14.38 25.86
CA GLU A 11 -7.57 15.24 26.91
C GLU A 11 -8.62 15.63 27.95
N SER A 12 -9.81 16.05 27.52
CA SER A 12 -10.87 16.48 28.44
C SER A 12 -11.39 15.37 29.37
N LEU A 13 -11.23 14.11 28.94
CA LEU A 13 -11.67 12.93 29.66
C LEU A 13 -10.52 12.16 30.32
N ASP A 14 -9.28 12.68 30.24
CA ASP A 14 -8.07 12.04 30.77
C ASP A 14 -7.89 10.58 30.30
N LEU A 15 -8.12 10.34 29.00
CA LEU A 15 -8.00 9.02 28.39
C LEU A 15 -6.60 8.78 27.82
N GLU A 16 -6.10 7.55 27.94
CA GLU A 16 -4.85 7.14 27.29
C GLU A 16 -4.96 7.17 25.75
N GLY A 17 -6.14 6.81 25.23
CA GLY A 17 -6.44 6.85 23.81
C GLY A 17 -7.93 6.81 23.51
N ILE A 18 -8.28 7.20 22.29
CA ILE A 18 -9.63 7.15 21.75
C ILE A 18 -9.59 6.51 20.36
N LEU A 19 -10.41 5.48 20.16
CA LEU A 19 -10.60 4.83 18.86
C LEU A 19 -11.94 5.29 18.28
N VAL A 20 -11.89 5.89 17.09
CA VAL A 20 -13.07 6.38 16.39
C VAL A 20 -13.38 5.47 15.21
N THR A 21 -14.52 4.79 15.25
CA THR A 21 -15.05 4.05 14.10
C THR A 21 -15.63 5.03 13.08
N ARG A 22 -15.26 4.86 11.81
CA ARG A 22 -15.60 5.76 10.69
C ARG A 22 -16.30 5.01 9.54
N SER A 23 -17.09 3.98 9.87
CA SER A 23 -17.83 3.17 8.90
C SER A 23 -16.92 2.65 7.78
N GLU A 24 -17.27 2.86 6.51
CA GLU A 24 -16.48 2.47 5.32
C GLU A 24 -15.09 3.09 5.28
N ALA A 25 -14.86 4.22 5.97
CA ALA A 25 -13.54 4.81 6.09
C ALA A 25 -12.67 4.09 7.15
N GLY A 26 -13.17 3.06 7.83
CA GLY A 26 -12.39 2.26 8.78
C GLY A 26 -12.33 2.85 10.18
N MET A 27 -11.16 2.91 10.81
CA MET A 27 -11.00 3.41 12.18
C MET A 27 -9.80 4.36 12.32
N THR A 28 -9.91 5.31 13.25
CA THR A 28 -8.80 6.21 13.60
C THR A 28 -8.53 6.13 15.09
N LEU A 29 -7.31 5.74 15.44
CA LEU A 29 -6.82 5.69 16.80
C LEU A 29 -6.01 6.95 17.11
N VAL A 30 -6.35 7.63 18.19
CA VAL A 30 -5.65 8.80 18.71
C VAL A 30 -5.18 8.48 20.12
N GLN A 31 -3.87 8.56 20.36
CA GLN A 31 -3.25 8.15 21.62
C GLN A 31 -2.30 9.23 22.14
N SER A 32 -2.20 9.34 23.47
CA SER A 32 -1.31 10.31 24.08
C SER A 32 0.14 10.07 23.68
N GLY A 33 0.82 11.13 23.20
CA GLY A 33 2.24 11.07 22.85
C GLY A 33 2.57 10.24 21.60
N GLN A 34 1.56 9.81 20.83
CA GLN A 34 1.70 8.99 19.63
C GLN A 34 1.04 9.71 18.43
N PRO A 35 1.58 9.57 17.21
CA PRO A 35 0.89 10.06 16.03
C PRO A 35 -0.43 9.29 15.82
N PRO A 36 -1.50 9.95 15.31
CA PRO A 36 -2.75 9.27 14.98
C PRO A 36 -2.53 8.12 14.00
N ALA A 37 -3.10 6.95 14.30
CA ALA A 37 -3.05 5.79 13.43
C ALA A 37 -4.40 5.58 12.73
N HIS A 38 -4.37 5.38 11.42
CA HIS A 38 -5.56 5.10 10.63
C HIS A 38 -5.54 3.68 10.09
N PHE A 39 -6.66 2.98 10.24
CA PHE A 39 -6.87 1.63 9.76
C PHE A 39 -8.00 1.68 8.73
N SER A 40 -7.70 1.40 7.46
CA SER A 40 -8.71 1.31 6.40
C SER A 40 -9.68 0.16 6.69
N ALA A 41 -10.97 0.27 6.33
CA ALA A 41 -11.92 -0.81 6.55
C ALA A 41 -11.46 -2.11 5.85
N SER A 42 -11.43 -3.24 6.57
CA SER A 42 -10.99 -4.54 6.02
C SER A 42 -12.08 -5.30 5.24
N ALA A 43 -13.30 -4.78 5.15
CA ALA A 43 -14.43 -5.50 4.53
C ALA A 43 -14.35 -5.48 3.00
N ARG A 44 -14.41 -6.67 2.37
CA ARG A 44 -14.41 -6.84 0.91
C ARG A 44 -15.78 -6.65 0.26
N GLU A 45 -16.86 -6.99 0.99
CA GLU A 45 -18.26 -6.78 0.62
C GLU A 45 -19.06 -6.60 1.92
N VAL A 46 -19.78 -5.48 2.07
CA VAL A 46 -20.57 -5.19 3.27
C VAL A 46 -21.99 -5.69 3.04
N PHE A 47 -22.41 -6.71 3.79
CA PHE A 47 -23.78 -7.23 3.75
C PHE A 47 -24.64 -6.61 4.84
N ASP A 48 -24.09 -6.44 6.05
CA ASP A 48 -24.80 -5.95 7.21
C ASP A 48 -23.82 -5.26 8.18
N VAL A 49 -24.07 -3.99 8.55
CA VAL A 49 -23.19 -3.24 9.47
C VAL A 49 -23.55 -3.44 10.95
N THR A 50 -24.60 -4.21 11.24
CA THR A 50 -25.06 -4.43 12.61
C THR A 50 -24.05 -5.28 13.40
N GLY A 51 -23.74 -4.87 14.63
CA GLY A 51 -22.80 -5.59 15.51
C GLY A 51 -21.30 -5.33 15.24
N ALA A 52 -20.95 -4.52 14.24
CA ALA A 52 -19.56 -4.17 13.96
C ALA A 52 -18.89 -3.44 15.14
N GLY A 53 -19.59 -2.46 15.73
CA GLY A 53 -19.09 -1.71 16.90
C GLY A 53 -18.89 -2.60 18.13
N ASP A 54 -19.85 -3.48 18.41
CA ASP A 54 -19.74 -4.43 19.53
C ASP A 54 -18.56 -5.38 19.34
N THR A 55 -18.32 -5.81 18.09
CA THR A 55 -17.15 -6.63 17.72
C THR A 55 -15.85 -5.88 17.96
N VAL A 56 -15.77 -4.61 17.54
CA VAL A 56 -14.59 -3.77 17.80
C VAL A 56 -14.32 -3.69 19.29
N ILE A 57 -15.33 -3.39 20.10
CA ILE A 57 -15.19 -3.26 21.56
C ILE A 57 -14.73 -4.59 22.18
N ALA A 58 -15.36 -5.70 21.80
CA ALA A 58 -15.04 -7.02 22.35
C ALA A 58 -13.60 -7.45 22.04
N VAL A 59 -13.15 -7.25 20.80
CA VAL A 59 -11.78 -7.62 20.38
C VAL A 59 -10.75 -6.69 20.99
N MET A 60 -11.01 -5.38 21.03
CA MET A 60 -10.16 -4.42 21.74
C MET A 60 -9.96 -4.82 23.19
N ALA A 61 -11.06 -5.08 23.91
CA ALA A 61 -11.01 -5.47 25.31
C ALA A 61 -10.23 -6.78 25.52
N GLY A 62 -10.45 -7.77 24.65
CA GLY A 62 -9.71 -9.04 24.67
C GLY A 62 -8.21 -8.82 24.50
N CYS A 63 -7.79 -8.11 23.46
CA CYS A 63 -6.38 -7.83 23.17
C CYS A 63 -5.70 -7.02 24.30
N LEU A 64 -6.35 -5.95 24.76
CA LEU A 64 -5.83 -5.12 25.85
C LEU A 64 -5.72 -5.91 27.16
N SER A 65 -6.70 -6.78 27.47
CA SER A 65 -6.64 -7.64 28.66
C SER A 65 -5.50 -8.67 28.60
N ALA A 66 -5.08 -9.04 27.39
CA ALA A 66 -3.92 -9.89 27.14
C ALA A 66 -2.59 -9.11 27.10
N GLY A 67 -2.62 -7.78 27.32
CA GLY A 67 -1.43 -6.92 27.36
C GLY A 67 -0.91 -6.47 26.00
N LEU A 68 -1.70 -6.61 24.92
CA LEU A 68 -1.30 -6.10 23.62
C LEU A 68 -1.34 -4.56 23.58
N PRO A 69 -0.44 -3.92 22.83
CA PRO A 69 -0.53 -2.49 22.53
C PRO A 69 -1.89 -2.11 21.91
N MET A 70 -2.38 -0.91 22.22
CA MET A 70 -3.67 -0.43 21.72
C MET A 70 -3.73 -0.34 20.19
N ARG A 71 -2.58 -0.06 19.54
CA ARG A 71 -2.46 -0.06 18.07
C ARG A 71 -2.70 -1.45 17.49
N ASP A 72 -2.11 -2.48 18.08
CA ASP A 72 -2.29 -3.87 17.66
C ASP A 72 -3.73 -4.33 17.93
N ALA A 73 -4.26 -3.99 19.10
CA ALA A 73 -5.67 -4.25 19.43
C ALA A 73 -6.62 -3.62 18.39
N ALA A 74 -6.36 -2.38 17.98
CA ALA A 74 -7.16 -1.69 16.97
C ALA A 74 -7.03 -2.35 15.60
N HIS A 75 -5.84 -2.85 15.25
CA HIS A 75 -5.60 -3.62 14.05
C HIS A 75 -6.44 -4.92 14.03
N PHE A 76 -6.41 -5.71 15.11
CA PHE A 76 -7.25 -6.92 15.23
C PHE A 76 -8.75 -6.59 15.18
N ALA A 77 -9.17 -5.54 15.88
CA ALA A 77 -10.55 -5.10 15.91
C ALA A 77 -11.07 -4.68 14.53
N ASN A 78 -10.22 -4.06 13.70
CA ASN A 78 -10.57 -3.66 12.35
C ASN A 78 -10.85 -4.87 11.44
N HIS A 79 -9.99 -5.88 11.52
CA HIS A 79 -10.15 -7.12 10.76
C HIS A 79 -11.38 -7.91 11.25
N ALA A 80 -11.58 -7.99 12.56
CA ALA A 80 -12.74 -8.62 13.17
C ALA A 80 -14.05 -7.97 12.70
N ALA A 81 -14.12 -6.64 12.73
CA ALA A 81 -15.27 -5.89 12.23
C ALA A 81 -15.51 -6.18 10.75
N GLY A 82 -14.45 -6.20 9.93
CA GLY A 82 -14.52 -6.54 8.51
C GLY A 82 -15.10 -7.93 8.24
N VAL A 83 -14.75 -8.92 9.05
CA VAL A 83 -15.33 -10.28 8.98
C VAL A 83 -16.80 -10.28 9.36
N VAL A 84 -17.17 -9.59 10.43
CA VAL A 84 -18.56 -9.58 10.92
C VAL A 84 -19.49 -8.89 9.94
N VAL A 85 -19.08 -7.76 9.36
CA VAL A 85 -19.94 -7.04 8.40
C VAL A 85 -20.09 -7.75 7.04
N ALA A 86 -19.22 -8.71 6.77
CA ALA A 86 -19.31 -9.60 5.62
C ALA A 86 -20.30 -10.77 5.85
N LYS A 87 -20.91 -10.88 7.03
CA LYS A 87 -21.91 -11.90 7.36
C LYS A 87 -23.31 -11.28 7.45
N LEU A 88 -24.35 -12.08 7.22
CA LEU A 88 -25.74 -11.67 7.36
C LEU A 88 -26.19 -11.70 8.83
N GLY A 89 -26.73 -10.59 9.34
CA GLY A 89 -27.28 -10.48 10.69
C GLY A 89 -26.22 -10.28 11.78
N THR A 90 -26.63 -10.38 13.04
CA THR A 90 -25.74 -10.26 14.21
C THR A 90 -24.85 -11.49 14.32
N ALA A 91 -23.70 -11.46 13.64
CA ALA A 91 -22.71 -12.51 13.63
C ALA A 91 -21.55 -12.22 14.60
N SER A 92 -20.85 -13.27 15.01
CA SER A 92 -19.58 -13.16 15.73
C SER A 92 -18.41 -13.57 14.83
N VAL A 93 -17.20 -13.19 15.25
CA VAL A 93 -15.95 -13.65 14.63
C VAL A 93 -15.33 -14.74 15.50
N SER A 94 -14.88 -15.84 14.89
CA SER A 94 -14.11 -16.88 15.58
C SER A 94 -12.62 -16.54 15.59
N PRO A 95 -11.81 -17.12 16.50
CA PRO A 95 -10.36 -16.95 16.46
C PRO A 95 -9.72 -17.36 15.13
N GLU A 96 -10.19 -18.43 14.50
CA GLU A 96 -9.68 -18.90 13.21
C GLU A 96 -10.01 -17.92 12.08
N GLU A 97 -11.22 -17.36 12.07
CA GLU A 97 -11.63 -16.36 11.09
C GLU A 97 -10.85 -15.05 11.27
N LEU A 98 -10.61 -14.64 12.51
CA LEU A 98 -9.79 -13.47 12.81
C LEU A 98 -8.34 -13.67 12.37
N LEU A 99 -7.74 -14.81 12.71
CA LEU A 99 -6.39 -15.16 12.26
C LEU A 99 -6.31 -15.21 10.75
N THR A 100 -7.32 -15.78 10.08
CA THR A 100 -7.39 -15.80 8.62
C THR A 100 -7.48 -14.39 8.06
N ALA A 101 -8.31 -13.52 8.64
CA ALA A 101 -8.49 -12.15 8.17
C ALA A 101 -7.25 -11.27 8.38
N VAL A 102 -6.54 -11.44 9.48
CA VAL A 102 -5.29 -10.71 9.78
C VAL A 102 -4.14 -11.18 8.88
N ASN A 103 -4.08 -12.47 8.58
CA ASN A 103 -3.07 -13.04 7.69
C ASN A 103 -3.45 -12.96 6.21
N ALA A 104 -4.71 -12.66 5.90
CA ALA A 104 -5.15 -12.47 4.53
C ALA A 104 -4.49 -11.20 4.00
N ALA A 105 -3.65 -11.35 2.97
CA ALA A 105 -3.26 -10.22 2.15
C ALA A 105 -4.53 -9.46 1.72
N PRO A 106 -4.58 -8.13 1.85
CA PRO A 106 -5.75 -7.36 1.43
C PRO A 106 -6.02 -7.69 -0.04
N ALA A 107 -7.24 -8.17 -0.36
CA ALA A 107 -7.57 -8.57 -1.73
C ALA A 107 -8.79 -7.83 -2.22
N GLY A 108 -8.70 -7.41 -3.50
CA GLY A 108 -9.73 -6.72 -4.25
C GLY A 108 -9.47 -5.21 -4.30
N ALA A 109 -8.91 -4.74 -5.41
CA ALA A 109 -8.72 -3.34 -5.82
C ALA A 109 -8.53 -2.28 -4.69
N ALA A 110 -7.28 -1.81 -4.54
CA ALA A 110 -6.84 -0.66 -3.74
C ALA A 110 -6.62 -0.83 -2.23
N GLY A 111 -6.46 -2.06 -1.71
CA GLY A 111 -5.85 -2.26 -0.38
C GLY A 111 -4.34 -2.06 -0.35
N ASN A 112 -3.68 -2.23 -1.49
CA ASN A 112 -2.25 -2.07 -1.68
C ASN A 112 -1.84 -0.78 -2.41
N VAL A 113 -2.81 0.02 -2.84
CA VAL A 113 -2.58 1.38 -3.33
C VAL A 113 -2.55 2.29 -2.12
N LEU A 114 -1.37 2.76 -1.74
CA LEU A 114 -1.18 3.50 -0.49
C LEU A 114 -0.57 4.88 -0.76
N ALA A 115 -0.99 5.85 0.04
CA ALA A 115 -0.27 7.12 0.15
C ALA A 115 1.13 6.88 0.74
N GLU A 116 2.09 7.73 0.37
CA GLU A 116 3.49 7.60 0.78
C GLU A 116 3.67 7.42 2.30
N THR A 117 2.95 8.20 3.11
CA THR A 117 3.04 8.15 4.58
C THR A 117 2.55 6.83 5.15
N SER A 118 1.42 6.31 4.65
CA SER A 118 0.89 5.01 5.06
C SER A 118 1.82 3.87 4.62
N LEU A 119 2.32 3.95 3.38
CA LEU A 119 3.26 2.95 2.86
C LEU A 119 4.56 2.94 3.67
N ALA A 120 5.11 4.10 4.03
CA ALA A 120 6.32 4.17 4.84
C ALA A 120 6.18 3.40 6.17
N SER A 121 5.07 3.60 6.89
CA SER A 121 4.80 2.84 8.12
C SER A 121 4.68 1.34 7.87
N VAL A 122 4.02 0.93 6.79
CA VAL A 122 3.89 -0.50 6.43
C VAL A 122 5.26 -1.11 6.12
N LEU A 123 6.11 -0.39 5.38
CA LEU A 123 7.45 -0.85 5.04
C LEU A 123 8.37 -0.93 6.27
N GLU A 124 8.22 -0.03 7.26
CA GLU A 124 8.93 -0.12 8.54
C GLU A 124 8.59 -1.42 9.28
N ASP A 125 7.30 -1.76 9.38
CA ASP A 125 6.84 -2.99 10.03
C ASP A 125 7.37 -4.25 9.29
N LEU A 126 7.33 -4.23 7.95
CA LEU A 126 7.85 -5.32 7.12
C LEU A 126 9.37 -5.49 7.27
N ARG A 127 10.14 -4.39 7.34
CA ARG A 127 11.58 -4.45 7.64
C ARG A 127 11.87 -5.00 9.02
N ALA A 128 11.09 -4.58 10.03
CA ALA A 128 11.23 -5.10 11.39
C ALA A 128 10.95 -6.62 11.44
N ALA A 129 10.09 -7.12 10.55
CA ALA A 129 9.84 -8.55 10.33
C ALA A 129 10.90 -9.24 9.44
N GLY A 130 11.96 -8.55 9.03
CA GLY A 130 13.06 -9.08 8.22
C GLY A 130 12.73 -9.29 6.74
N GLN A 131 11.63 -8.69 6.25
CA GLN A 131 11.25 -8.77 4.83
C GLN A 131 12.16 -7.88 3.98
N ARG A 132 12.60 -8.39 2.83
CA ARG A 132 13.41 -7.67 1.85
C ARG A 132 12.53 -6.91 0.87
N ILE A 133 12.68 -5.59 0.81
CA ILE A 133 11.85 -4.70 0.02
C ILE A 133 12.52 -4.36 -1.32
N VAL A 134 11.81 -4.67 -2.39
CA VAL A 134 12.16 -4.33 -3.77
C VAL A 134 11.29 -3.16 -4.21
N MET A 135 11.89 -2.21 -4.92
CA MET A 135 11.17 -1.09 -5.50
C MET A 135 11.52 -0.91 -6.97
N THR A 136 10.52 -0.60 -7.78
CA THR A 136 10.66 -0.18 -9.17
C THR A 136 9.77 1.03 -9.42
N ASN A 137 10.03 1.77 -10.50
CA ASN A 137 9.15 2.86 -10.92
C ASN A 137 8.91 2.90 -12.43
N GLY A 138 7.76 3.45 -12.81
CA GLY A 138 7.42 3.68 -14.21
C GLY A 138 6.05 4.32 -14.41
N CYS A 139 5.78 4.68 -15.66
CA CYS A 139 4.49 5.25 -16.06
C CYS A 139 3.39 4.17 -16.16
N PHE A 140 3.73 2.97 -16.66
CA PHE A 140 2.81 1.83 -16.81
C PHE A 140 1.47 2.16 -17.50
N ASP A 141 1.51 3.05 -18.50
CA ASP A 141 0.32 3.57 -19.19
C ASP A 141 -0.54 2.46 -19.83
N LEU A 142 0.04 1.67 -20.72
CA LEU A 142 -0.60 0.47 -21.26
C LEU A 142 0.26 -0.74 -20.95
N LEU A 143 -0.28 -1.61 -20.10
CA LEU A 143 0.38 -2.85 -19.75
C LEU A 143 0.42 -3.82 -20.94
N HIS A 144 1.47 -4.61 -20.97
CA HIS A 144 1.70 -5.67 -21.94
C HIS A 144 2.50 -6.79 -21.27
N PRO A 145 2.63 -7.98 -21.90
CA PRO A 145 3.31 -9.12 -21.28
C PRO A 145 4.73 -8.83 -20.79
N GLY A 146 5.46 -7.96 -21.50
CA GLY A 146 6.78 -7.47 -21.06
C GLY A 146 6.77 -6.84 -19.66
N HIS A 147 5.80 -5.97 -19.34
CA HIS A 147 5.66 -5.39 -17.99
C HIS A 147 5.36 -6.46 -16.94
N VAL A 148 4.50 -7.43 -17.24
CA VAL A 148 4.16 -8.50 -16.30
C VAL A 148 5.41 -9.34 -15.96
N ARG A 149 6.18 -9.73 -16.97
CA ARG A 149 7.43 -10.49 -16.78
C ARG A 149 8.47 -9.68 -16.01
N TYR A 150 8.63 -8.41 -16.36
CA TYR A 150 9.53 -7.48 -15.66
C TYR A 150 9.18 -7.37 -14.17
N LEU A 151 7.91 -7.18 -13.82
CA LEU A 151 7.46 -7.09 -12.43
C LEU A 151 7.64 -8.42 -11.68
N GLN A 152 7.42 -9.56 -12.34
CA GLN A 152 7.70 -10.88 -11.77
C GLN A 152 9.18 -11.09 -11.47
N GLN A 153 10.07 -10.68 -12.38
CA GLN A 153 11.51 -10.73 -12.17
C GLN A 153 11.96 -9.80 -11.04
N ALA A 154 11.39 -8.58 -10.96
CA ALA A 154 11.65 -7.66 -9.87
C ALA A 154 11.22 -8.26 -8.53
N LYS A 155 9.98 -8.77 -8.43
CA LYS A 155 9.46 -9.44 -7.22
C LYS A 155 10.37 -10.58 -6.76
N ALA A 156 10.96 -11.34 -7.67
CA ALA A 156 11.86 -12.45 -7.32
C ALA A 156 13.18 -12.03 -6.63
N LEU A 157 13.49 -10.73 -6.56
CA LEU A 157 14.70 -10.20 -5.91
C LEU A 157 14.50 -9.88 -4.41
N GLY A 158 13.30 -10.11 -3.87
CA GLY A 158 12.99 -9.92 -2.47
C GLY A 158 11.62 -10.48 -2.10
N ASP A 159 11.09 -10.04 -0.96
CA ASP A 159 9.85 -10.57 -0.41
C ASP A 159 8.66 -9.66 -0.67
N VAL A 160 8.89 -8.36 -0.91
CA VAL A 160 7.86 -7.34 -1.13
C VAL A 160 8.26 -6.47 -2.32
N LEU A 161 7.36 -6.27 -3.28
CA LEU A 161 7.53 -5.39 -4.44
C LEU A 161 6.63 -4.15 -4.31
N VAL A 162 7.29 -2.99 -4.27
CA VAL A 162 6.67 -1.67 -4.36
C VAL A 162 6.82 -1.13 -5.79
N VAL A 163 5.72 -0.71 -6.39
CA VAL A 163 5.70 -0.05 -7.70
C VAL A 163 5.34 1.42 -7.54
N ALA A 164 6.31 2.30 -7.82
CA ALA A 164 6.10 3.75 -7.87
C ALA A 164 5.61 4.20 -9.26
N VAL A 165 4.52 4.96 -9.28
CA VAL A 165 3.80 5.34 -10.50
C VAL A 165 3.84 6.85 -10.68
N ASN A 166 4.33 7.31 -11.83
CA ASN A 166 4.28 8.74 -12.18
C ASN A 166 2.82 9.21 -12.26
N ASP A 167 2.50 10.38 -11.71
CA ASP A 167 1.21 11.04 -11.95
C ASP A 167 1.07 11.54 -13.39
N ASP A 168 -0.13 12.02 -13.74
CA ASP A 168 -0.45 12.37 -15.13
C ASP A 168 0.37 13.57 -15.62
N ASP A 169 0.64 14.55 -14.77
CA ASP A 169 1.43 15.73 -15.12
C ASP A 169 2.90 15.38 -15.32
N SER A 170 3.47 14.51 -14.47
CA SER A 170 4.83 13.97 -14.62
C SER A 170 4.96 13.21 -15.94
N VAL A 171 3.96 12.40 -16.29
CA VAL A 171 3.96 11.69 -17.58
C VAL A 171 3.86 12.65 -18.77
N ARG A 172 3.02 13.69 -18.71
CA ARG A 172 2.90 14.72 -19.77
C ARG A 172 4.24 15.41 -20.00
N ARG A 173 4.93 15.83 -18.93
CA ARG A 173 6.26 16.46 -19.03
C ARG A 173 7.30 15.52 -19.66
N LEU A 174 7.25 14.23 -19.33
CA LEU A 174 8.22 13.24 -19.80
C LEU A 174 7.96 12.73 -21.23
N LYS A 175 6.69 12.60 -21.64
CA LYS A 175 6.30 11.91 -22.88
C LYS A 175 5.46 12.75 -23.85
N GLY A 176 5.08 13.97 -23.45
CA GLY A 176 4.25 14.89 -24.22
C GLY A 176 2.76 14.86 -23.87
N GLU A 177 2.02 15.86 -24.35
CA GLU A 177 0.61 16.12 -24.02
C GLU A 177 -0.36 14.99 -24.37
N SER A 178 0.00 14.12 -25.32
CA SER A 178 -0.83 12.97 -25.71
C SER A 178 -0.73 11.78 -24.75
N ARG A 179 0.04 11.90 -23.66
CA ARG A 179 0.26 10.88 -22.64
C ARG A 179 0.04 11.46 -21.24
N PRO A 180 -0.45 10.66 -20.27
CA PRO A 180 -0.83 9.26 -20.39
C PRO A 180 -2.18 9.07 -21.10
N VAL A 181 -2.44 7.85 -21.58
CA VAL A 181 -3.75 7.45 -22.14
C VAL A 181 -4.72 7.13 -21.00
N ASN A 182 -4.24 6.44 -19.96
CA ASN A 182 -5.02 6.10 -18.78
C ASN A 182 -4.71 7.04 -17.61
N THR A 183 -5.72 7.35 -16.81
CA THR A 183 -5.55 8.19 -15.61
C THR A 183 -4.62 7.53 -14.60
N LEU A 184 -4.04 8.31 -13.69
CA LEU A 184 -3.25 7.77 -12.58
C LEU A 184 -4.00 6.68 -11.82
N ASP A 185 -5.26 6.93 -11.47
CA ASP A 185 -6.07 6.00 -10.69
C ASP A 185 -6.25 4.66 -11.43
N ASP A 186 -6.54 4.70 -12.73
CA ASP A 186 -6.67 3.49 -13.55
C ASP A 186 -5.36 2.69 -13.60
N ARG A 187 -4.23 3.38 -13.83
CA ARG A 187 -2.91 2.75 -13.90
C ARG A 187 -2.54 2.10 -12.57
N MET A 188 -2.79 2.78 -11.45
CA MET A 188 -2.55 2.23 -10.11
C MET A 188 -3.46 1.06 -9.78
N ALA A 189 -4.74 1.12 -10.15
CA ALA A 189 -5.69 0.03 -9.94
C ALA A 189 -5.29 -1.24 -10.70
N VAL A 190 -4.89 -1.09 -11.96
CA VAL A 190 -4.42 -2.22 -12.78
C VAL A 190 -3.14 -2.83 -12.19
N LEU A 191 -2.16 -2.00 -11.79
CA LEU A 191 -0.93 -2.48 -11.17
C LEU A 191 -1.19 -3.18 -9.83
N GLY A 192 -2.06 -2.61 -8.99
CA GLY A 192 -2.42 -3.19 -7.69
C GLY A 192 -3.15 -4.54 -7.80
N ALA A 193 -3.72 -4.85 -8.96
CA ALA A 193 -4.34 -6.15 -9.24
C ALA A 193 -3.35 -7.22 -9.72
N LEU A 194 -2.09 -6.87 -10.03
CA LEU A 194 -1.10 -7.83 -10.48
C LEU A 194 -0.55 -8.64 -9.30
N SER A 195 -0.52 -9.96 -9.44
CA SER A 195 -0.05 -10.88 -8.40
C SER A 195 1.41 -10.70 -7.98
N ALA A 196 2.23 -10.07 -8.82
CA ALA A 196 3.63 -9.78 -8.49
C ALA A 196 3.81 -8.50 -7.66
N VAL A 197 2.77 -7.65 -7.54
CA VAL A 197 2.85 -6.31 -6.96
C VAL A 197 2.19 -6.29 -5.59
N ASP A 198 2.97 -6.02 -4.56
CA ASP A 198 2.45 -5.98 -3.18
C ASP A 198 1.96 -4.60 -2.79
N TYR A 199 2.60 -3.52 -3.28
CA TYR A 199 2.20 -2.14 -3.02
C TYR A 199 2.38 -1.24 -4.24
N VAL A 200 1.50 -0.25 -4.38
CA VAL A 200 1.56 0.79 -5.40
C VAL A 200 1.48 2.16 -4.75
N VAL A 201 2.34 3.07 -5.17
CA VAL A 201 2.41 4.45 -4.66
C VAL A 201 2.63 5.41 -5.82
N SER A 202 2.04 6.60 -5.77
CA SER A 202 2.24 7.62 -6.81
C SER A 202 3.30 8.65 -6.41
N PHE A 203 3.86 9.33 -7.41
CA PHE A 203 4.73 10.49 -7.22
C PHE A 203 4.59 11.48 -8.37
N SER A 204 4.87 12.76 -8.10
CA SER A 204 4.63 13.88 -9.02
C SER A 204 5.90 14.49 -9.60
N GLU A 205 7.04 14.22 -8.97
CA GLU A 205 8.34 14.70 -9.37
C GLU A 205 8.79 14.10 -10.71
N ASP A 206 9.77 14.73 -11.35
CA ASP A 206 10.34 14.23 -12.62
C ASP A 206 11.14 12.94 -12.42
N THR A 207 11.66 12.73 -11.20
CA THR A 207 12.38 11.52 -10.83
C THR A 207 11.88 10.97 -9.49
N PRO A 208 11.91 9.64 -9.28
CA PRO A 208 11.47 9.03 -8.03
C PRO A 208 12.49 9.15 -6.88
N ALA A 209 13.61 9.89 -7.04
CA ALA A 209 14.73 9.88 -6.10
C ALA A 209 14.30 10.22 -4.67
N ARG A 210 13.50 11.27 -4.47
CA ARG A 210 12.97 11.65 -3.15
C ARG A 210 12.13 10.54 -2.54
N LEU A 211 11.26 9.91 -3.33
CA LEU A 211 10.40 8.83 -2.87
C LEU A 211 11.23 7.59 -2.50
N ILE A 212 12.25 7.25 -3.27
CA ILE A 212 13.20 6.17 -2.97
C ILE A 212 13.97 6.48 -1.67
N ASP A 213 14.34 7.73 -1.45
CA ASP A 213 15.00 8.16 -0.22
C ASP A 213 14.12 8.00 1.01
N ALA A 214 12.83 8.35 0.88
CA ALA A 214 11.84 8.21 1.95
C ALA A 214 11.47 6.74 2.22
N LEU A 215 11.23 5.96 1.15
CA LEU A 215 10.78 4.59 1.26
C LEU A 215 11.91 3.59 1.44
N THR A 216 13.18 3.97 1.27
CA THR A 216 14.39 3.19 1.64
C THR A 216 14.42 1.71 1.18
N PRO A 217 14.17 1.38 -0.10
CA PRO A 217 14.15 -0.02 -0.54
C PRO A 217 15.52 -0.69 -0.42
N ASP A 218 15.53 -2.00 -0.16
CA ASP A 218 16.75 -2.82 -0.12
C ASP A 218 17.27 -3.12 -1.53
N VAL A 219 16.36 -3.24 -2.51
CA VAL A 219 16.68 -3.45 -3.91
C VAL A 219 15.93 -2.46 -4.78
N LEU A 220 16.67 -1.65 -5.55
CA LEU A 220 16.11 -0.79 -6.58
C LEU A 220 16.26 -1.46 -7.94
N VAL A 221 15.14 -1.63 -8.65
CA VAL A 221 15.10 -2.31 -9.94
C VAL A 221 14.71 -1.33 -11.04
N LYS A 222 15.43 -1.40 -12.16
CA LYS A 222 15.07 -0.69 -13.39
C LYS A 222 15.12 -1.62 -14.59
N GLY A 223 14.13 -1.51 -15.47
CA GLY A 223 14.12 -2.21 -16.75
C GLY A 223 14.87 -1.42 -17.83
N GLY A 224 15.60 -2.12 -18.70
CA GLY A 224 16.24 -1.57 -19.91
C GLY A 224 17.76 -1.53 -19.82
N ASP A 225 18.38 -0.74 -20.71
CA ASP A 225 19.84 -0.74 -20.90
C ASP A 225 20.52 0.43 -20.18
N TYR A 226 20.06 0.75 -18.98
CA TYR A 226 20.60 1.85 -18.19
C TYR A 226 21.88 1.42 -17.47
N ALA A 227 22.87 2.31 -17.41
CA ALA A 227 23.95 2.17 -16.43
C ALA A 227 23.38 2.44 -15.03
N VAL A 228 23.89 1.74 -14.01
CA VAL A 228 23.40 1.88 -12.62
C VAL A 228 23.44 3.35 -12.16
N GLU A 229 24.48 4.07 -12.56
CA GLU A 229 24.73 5.48 -12.22
C GLU A 229 23.72 6.44 -12.84
N GLN A 230 22.96 5.98 -13.84
CA GLN A 230 21.92 6.76 -14.50
C GLN A 230 20.54 6.59 -13.85
N ILE A 231 20.42 5.68 -12.88
CA ILE A 231 19.15 5.38 -12.22
C ILE A 231 18.93 6.36 -11.07
N ALA A 232 17.84 7.12 -11.13
CA ALA A 232 17.46 8.02 -10.04
C ALA A 232 17.30 7.25 -8.72
N GLY A 233 17.98 7.72 -7.66
CA GLY A 233 17.99 7.08 -6.33
C GLY A 233 19.07 6.02 -6.12
N HIS A 234 19.90 5.69 -7.12
CA HIS A 234 20.95 4.66 -6.98
C HIS A 234 21.97 4.98 -5.87
N GLU A 235 22.46 6.22 -5.80
CA GLU A 235 23.49 6.62 -4.82
C GLU A 235 23.03 6.34 -3.39
N SER A 236 21.78 6.71 -3.10
CA SER A 236 21.18 6.59 -1.79
C SER A 236 20.92 5.14 -1.38
N VAL A 237 20.51 4.29 -2.32
CA VAL A 237 20.32 2.85 -2.07
C VAL A 237 21.68 2.19 -1.81
N LEU A 238 22.69 2.46 -2.65
CA LEU A 238 24.02 1.88 -2.49
C LEU A 238 24.74 2.36 -1.22
N ALA A 239 24.63 3.65 -0.88
CA ALA A 239 25.26 4.21 0.33
C ALA A 239 24.74 3.57 1.63
N ARG A 240 23.53 3.01 1.59
CA ARG A 240 22.88 2.31 2.72
C ARG A 240 23.08 0.79 2.68
N GLY A 241 23.87 0.28 1.73
CA GLY A 241 24.17 -1.15 1.58
C GLY A 241 23.10 -1.94 0.81
N GLY A 242 22.15 -1.25 0.17
CA GLY A 242 21.19 -1.87 -0.74
C GLY A 242 21.79 -2.20 -2.11
N GLU A 243 20.98 -2.79 -2.98
CA GLU A 243 21.38 -3.24 -4.32
C GLU A 243 20.61 -2.49 -5.40
N VAL A 244 21.29 -2.18 -6.51
CA VAL A 244 20.64 -1.66 -7.71
C VAL A 244 20.78 -2.68 -8.82
N ARG A 245 19.66 -3.07 -9.42
CA ARG A 245 19.58 -4.11 -10.44
C ARG A 245 18.95 -3.59 -11.71
N VAL A 246 19.59 -3.88 -12.83
CA VAL A 246 19.08 -3.61 -14.15
C VAL A 246 18.60 -4.92 -14.75
N LEU A 247 17.34 -4.98 -15.14
CA LEU A 247 16.74 -6.15 -15.77
C LEU A 247 16.54 -5.88 -17.26
N GLU A 248 16.93 -6.84 -18.08
CA GLU A 248 16.71 -6.78 -19.52
C GLU A 248 15.21 -6.78 -19.83
N PHE A 249 14.79 -5.91 -20.76
CA PHE A 249 13.43 -5.99 -21.29
C PHE A 249 13.28 -7.25 -22.15
N VAL A 250 12.14 -7.91 -22.05
CA VAL A 250 11.78 -8.97 -22.99
C VAL A 250 11.43 -8.32 -24.34
N ASP A 251 12.19 -8.65 -25.37
CA ASP A 251 12.00 -8.16 -26.74
C ASP A 251 10.57 -8.34 -27.28
N GLY A 252 10.12 -7.39 -28.11
CA GLY A 252 8.93 -7.52 -28.96
C GLY A 252 7.63 -6.85 -28.46
N HIS A 253 7.62 -6.23 -27.29
CA HIS A 253 6.43 -5.58 -26.72
C HIS A 253 6.78 -4.22 -26.10
N SER A 254 6.47 -3.12 -26.79
CA SER A 254 6.48 -1.77 -26.21
C SER A 254 5.10 -1.13 -26.35
N THR A 255 4.71 -0.32 -25.37
CA THR A 255 3.47 0.48 -25.40
C THR A 255 3.39 1.38 -26.65
N SER A 256 4.52 1.88 -27.14
CA SER A 256 4.57 2.67 -28.38
C SER A 256 4.25 1.82 -29.60
N GLY A 257 4.84 0.63 -29.71
CA GLY A 257 4.58 -0.28 -30.84
C GLY A 257 3.20 -0.94 -30.82
N LEU A 258 2.48 -0.92 -29.71
CA LEU A 258 1.06 -1.32 -29.62
C LEU A 258 0.14 -0.24 -30.20
N ILE A 259 0.45 1.04 -29.97
CA ILE A 259 -0.35 2.17 -30.47
C ILE A 259 -0.09 2.43 -31.95
N GLU A 260 1.14 2.26 -32.43
CA GLU A 260 1.41 2.32 -33.89
C GLU A 260 0.58 1.28 -34.65
N ARG A 261 0.43 0.06 -34.11
CA ARG A 261 -0.40 -1.00 -34.71
C ARG A 261 -1.91 -0.77 -34.66
N LEU A 262 -2.39 0.16 -33.84
CA LEU A 262 -3.81 0.52 -33.76
C LEU A 262 -4.16 1.69 -34.71
N ASN A 263 -3.15 2.42 -35.19
CA ASN A 263 -3.32 3.53 -36.13
C ASN A 263 -3.12 3.12 -37.60
N ASP A 264 -2.75 1.85 -37.86
CA ASP A 264 -2.76 1.19 -39.18
C ASP A 264 -4.08 0.42 -39.41
#